data_AF-A0A2V8TAI7-F1
#
_entry.id   AF-A0A2V8TAI7-F1
#
_cell.length_a   1.000
_cell.length_b   1.000
_cell.length_c   1.000
_cell.angle_alpha   90.00
_cell.angle_beta   90.00
_cell.angle_gamma   90.00
#
_symmetry.space_group_name_H-M   'P 1'
#
loop_
_entity.id
_entity.type
_entity.pdbx_description
1 polymer ?
#
loop_
_entity_poly.entity_id
_entity_poly.type
_entity_poly.pdbx_seq_one_letter_code
_entity_poly.pdbx_strand_id
1 'polypeptide(L)' 'MATLTAKEIYEQLVKRLPPEERLQLIEMVNRDLLESASKEPQKNKRSLMELHGLGAKIWQGIDAQEYVDELRKEWDHRL' A
#
# COMPACT_ATOMS: atom_id res chain seq x y z
N MET A 1 -0.20 -18.55 -25.29
CA MET A 1 1.00 -17.74 -25.58
C MET A 1 2.13 -18.31 -24.74
N ALA A 2 3.15 -18.90 -25.34
CA ALA A 2 4.29 -19.42 -24.56
C ALA A 2 5.02 -18.24 -23.91
N THR A 3 5.13 -18.25 -22.58
CA THR A 3 5.92 -17.25 -21.85
C THR A 3 7.39 -17.58 -22.04
N LEU A 4 8.08 -16.81 -22.88
CA LEU A 4 9.54 -16.87 -22.95
C LEU A 4 10.12 -16.47 -21.59
N THR A 5 11.06 -17.27 -21.09
CA THR A 5 11.79 -16.95 -19.87
C THR A 5 12.70 -15.74 -20.11
N ALA A 6 13.00 -14.98 -19.05
CA ALA A 6 13.89 -13.81 -19.15
C ALA A 6 15.26 -14.16 -19.77
N LYS A 7 15.75 -15.38 -19.51
CA LYS A 7 17.01 -15.89 -20.07
C LYS A 7 16.93 -16.09 -21.59
N GLU A 8 15.82 -16.63 -22.08
CA GLU A 8 15.61 -16.85 -23.52
C GLU A 8 15.48 -15.50 -24.25
N ILE A 9 14.80 -14.51 -23.67
CA ILE A 9 14.71 -13.15 -24.23
C ILE A 9 16.11 -12.52 -24.32
N TYR A 10 16.92 -12.68 -23.27
CA TYR A 10 18.28 -12.15 -23.27
C TYR A 10 19.15 -12.78 -24.36
N GLU A 11 19.10 -14.11 -24.50
CA GLU A 11 19.91 -14.84 -25.48
C GLU A 11 19.46 -14.62 -26.93
N GLN A 12 18.14 -14.55 -27.16
CA GLN A 12 17.59 -14.45 -28.51
C GLN A 12 17.57 -13.02 -29.04
N LEU A 13 17.33 -12.03 -28.17
CA LEU A 13 17.06 -10.65 -28.59
C LEU A 13 18.11 -9.68 -28.05
N VAL A 14 18.34 -9.64 -26.74
CA VAL A 14 19.19 -8.60 -26.12
C VAL A 14 20.66 -8.75 -26.48
N LYS A 15 21.18 -9.98 -26.58
CA LYS A 15 22.59 -10.25 -26.89
C LYS A 15 22.97 -9.88 -28.33
N ARG A 16 22.01 -9.83 -29.25
CA ARG A 16 22.23 -9.48 -30.66
C ARG A 16 22.22 -7.97 -30.91
N LEU A 17 21.72 -7.18 -29.97
CA LEU A 17 21.69 -5.73 -30.06
C LEU A 17 23.10 -5.14 -29.89
N PRO A 18 23.42 -4.04 -30.60
CA PRO A 18 24.64 -3.29 -30.35
C PRO A 18 24.66 -2.73 -28.91
N PRO A 19 25.86 -2.45 -28.36
CA PRO A 19 26.01 -2.02 -26.98
C PRO A 19 25.17 -0.80 -26.59
N GLU A 20 24.99 0.15 -27.51
CA GLU A 20 24.21 1.38 -27.29
C GLU A 20 22.72 1.10 -27.10
N GLU A 21 22.13 0.23 -27.94
CA GLU A 21 20.73 -0.17 -27.82
C GLU A 21 20.48 -0.99 -26.55
N ARG A 22 21.48 -1.77 -26.10
CA ARG A 22 21.40 -2.47 -24.81
C ARG A 22 21.35 -1.49 -23.64
N LEU A 23 22.11 -0.39 -23.71
CA LEU A 23 22.08 0.65 -22.68
C LEU A 23 20.73 1.39 -22.67
N GLN A 24 20.19 1.73 -23.85
CA GLN A 24 18.85 2.30 -23.95
C GLN A 24 17.77 1.37 -23.38
N LEU A 25 17.87 0.07 -23.65
CA LEU A 25 16.94 -0.93 -23.11
C LEU A 25 17.00 -1.00 -21.58
N ILE A 26 18.19 -0.90 -20.98
CA ILE A 26 18.35 -0.83 -19.52
C ILE A 26 17.65 0.42 -18.97
N GLU A 27 17.81 1.58 -19.61
CA GLU A 27 17.15 2.82 -19.19
C GLU A 27 15.62 2.71 -19.24
N MET A 28 15.08 2.13 -20.33
CA MET A 28 13.65 1.89 -20.47
C MET A 28 13.11 0.97 -19.38
N VAL A 29 13.79 -0.16 -19.14
CA VAL A 29 13.40 -1.12 -18.10
C VAL A 29 13.48 -0.49 -16.71
N ASN A 30 14.52 0.29 -16.42
CA ASN A 30 14.66 0.98 -15.14
C ASN A 30 13.52 1.99 -14.91
N ARG A 31 13.16 2.77 -15.94
CA ARG A 31 12.03 3.72 -15.85
C ARG A 31 10.71 2.98 -15.61
N ASP A 32 10.44 1.93 -16.36
CA ASP A 32 9.22 1.13 -16.20
C ASP A 32 9.14 0.48 -14.81
N LEU A 33 10.26 0.00 -14.28
CA LEU A 33 10.35 -0.53 -12.92
C LEU A 33 10.13 0.54 -11.86
N LEU A 34 10.68 1.74 -12.04
CA LEU A 34 10.46 2.88 -11.12
C LEU A 34 9.00 3.33 -11.13
N GLU A 35 8.37 3.43 -12.31
CA GLU A 35 6.94 3.74 -12.43
C GLU A 35 6.06 2.64 -11.84
N SER A 36 6.43 1.38 -12.03
CA SER A 36 5.69 0.23 -11.49
C SER A 36 5.89 0.05 -9.98
N ALA A 37 7.08 0.37 -9.45
CA ALA A 37 7.35 0.40 -8.02
C ALA A 37 6.63 1.57 -7.33
N SER A 38 6.45 2.70 -8.03
CA SER A 38 5.60 3.82 -7.58
C SER A 38 4.11 3.47 -7.61
N LYS A 39 3.73 2.45 -8.39
CA LYS A 39 2.42 1.76 -8.32
C LYS A 39 2.47 0.65 -7.26
N GLU A 40 2.99 0.93 -6.06
CA GLU A 40 2.43 0.26 -4.87
C GLU A 40 0.91 0.32 -5.02
N PRO A 41 0.17 -0.78 -4.77
CA PRO A 41 -1.28 -0.82 -4.97
C PRO A 41 -1.83 0.39 -4.28
N GLN A 42 -2.25 1.38 -5.08
CA GLN A 42 -2.59 2.73 -4.69
C GLN A 42 -3.25 2.60 -3.35
N LYS A 43 -2.52 2.91 -2.26
CA LYS A 43 -2.96 2.56 -0.90
C LYS A 43 -4.30 3.23 -0.80
N ASN A 44 -5.37 2.44 -0.98
CA ASN A 44 -6.66 2.97 -1.41
C ASN A 44 -6.92 4.11 -0.43
N LYS A 45 -7.12 5.34 -0.91
CA LYS A 45 -7.33 6.48 -0.01
C LYS A 45 -8.56 6.13 0.80
N ARG A 46 -8.36 5.47 1.94
CA ARG A 46 -9.43 4.85 2.70
C ARG A 46 -10.23 6.00 3.25
N SER A 47 -11.52 5.96 3.01
CA SER A 47 -12.37 7.00 3.53
C SER A 47 -12.52 6.78 5.02
N LEU A 48 -12.42 7.85 5.82
CA LEU A 48 -12.77 7.78 7.24
C LEU A 48 -14.22 7.29 7.43
N MET A 49 -15.08 7.46 6.43
CA MET A 49 -16.45 6.95 6.42
C MET A 49 -16.54 5.42 6.46
N GLU A 50 -15.48 4.69 6.12
CA GLU A 50 -15.43 3.23 6.28
C GLU A 50 -15.52 2.81 7.76
N LEU A 51 -15.20 3.71 8.69
CA LEU A 51 -15.27 3.47 10.14
C LEU A 51 -16.58 3.98 10.76
N HIS A 52 -17.44 4.66 9.99
CA HIS A 52 -18.69 5.21 10.50
C HIS A 52 -19.62 4.10 11.01
N GLY A 53 -20.11 4.24 12.24
CA GLY A 53 -21.07 3.30 12.83
C GLY A 53 -20.48 1.99 13.38
N LEU A 54 -19.18 1.70 13.18
CA LEU A 54 -18.55 0.49 13.74
C LEU A 54 -18.58 0.47 15.27
N GLY A 55 -18.54 1.63 15.92
CA GLY A 55 -18.63 1.75 17.37
C GLY A 55 -20.01 1.43 17.95
N ALA A 56 -21.10 1.61 17.19
CA ALA A 56 -22.46 1.57 17.75
C ALA A 56 -22.81 0.24 18.43
N LYS A 57 -22.30 -0.88 17.90
CA LYS A 57 -22.49 -2.21 18.50
C LYS A 57 -21.64 -2.43 19.76
N ILE A 58 -20.47 -1.80 19.85
CA ILE A 58 -19.55 -1.92 20.98
C ILE A 58 -20.08 -1.13 22.19
N TRP A 59 -20.67 0.03 21.92
CA TRP A 59 -21.23 0.92 22.95
C TRP A 59 -22.68 0.59 23.32
N GLN A 60 -23.25 -0.49 22.78
CA GLN A 60 -24.63 -0.85 23.06
C GLN A 60 -24.81 -1.24 24.53
N GLY A 61 -25.73 -0.56 25.22
CA GLY A 61 -26.02 -0.80 26.63
C GLY A 61 -25.03 -0.16 27.61
N ILE A 62 -24.04 0.59 27.12
CA ILE A 62 -23.18 1.42 27.96
C ILE A 62 -23.85 2.79 28.13
N ASP A 63 -24.01 3.23 29.37
CA ASP A 63 -24.41 4.62 29.65
C ASP A 63 -23.22 5.54 29.37
N ALA A 64 -23.40 6.42 28.38
CA ALA A 64 -22.35 7.32 27.94
C ALA A 64 -21.95 8.34 29.02
N GLN A 65 -22.90 8.76 29.85
CA GLN A 65 -22.66 9.74 30.90
C GLN A 65 -21.89 9.10 32.05
N GLU A 66 -22.30 7.90 32.48
CA GLU A 66 -21.60 7.14 33.52
C GLU A 66 -20.16 6.82 33.11
N TYR A 67 -19.94 6.38 31.87
CA TYR A 67 -18.60 6.09 31.35
C TYR A 67 -17.67 7.32 31.36
N VAL A 68 -18.19 8.50 31.00
CA VAL A 68 -17.41 9.74 31.02
C VAL A 68 -17.08 10.16 32.46
N ASP A 69 -18.01 10.01 33.39
CA ASP A 69 -17.80 10.40 34.78
C ASP A 69 -16.76 9.50 35.47
N GLU A 70 -16.73 8.20 35.17
CA GLU A 70 -15.67 7.29 35.63
C GLU A 70 -14.30 7.65 35.05
N LEU A 71 -14.22 7.99 33.76
CA LEU A 71 -12.97 8.46 33.15
C LEU A 71 -12.45 9.74 33.81
N ARG A 72 -13.32 10.71 34.13
CA ARG A 72 -12.90 11.95 34.81
C ARG A 72 -12.35 11.67 36.19
N LYS A 73 -13.06 10.84 36.98
CA LYS A 73 -12.58 10.40 38.30
C LYS A 73 -11.20 9.76 38.17
N GLU A 74 -10.99 8.85 37.22
CA GLU A 74 -9.69 8.20 37.03
C GLU A 74 -8.55 9.21 36.80
N TRP A 75 -8.80 10.28 36.05
CA TRP A 75 -7.81 11.32 35.77
C TRP A 75 -7.58 12.26 36.95
N ASP A 76 -8.62 12.58 37.73
CA ASP A 76 -8.51 13.41 38.93
C ASP A 76 -7.67 12.74 40.05
N HIS A 77 -7.61 11.40 40.07
CA HIS A 77 -6.82 10.63 41.05
C HIS A 77 -5.37 10.34 40.59
N ARG A 78 -4.97 10.81 39.41
CA ARG A 78 -3.61 10.63 38.85
C ARG A 78 -2.69 11.85 39.09
N LEU A 79 -3.16 12.86 39.81
CA LEU A 79 -2.40 14.03 40.29
C LEU A 79 -2.00 13.85 41.76
#